data_AF-A0A837HW54-F1
#
_entry.id   AF-A0A837HW54-F1
#
_cell.length_a   1.000
_cell.length_b   1.000
_cell.length_c   1.000
_cell.angle_alpha   90.00
_cell.angle_beta   90.00
_cell.angle_gamma   90.00
#
_symmetry.space_group_name_H-M   'P 1'
#
loop_
_entity.id
_entity.type
_entity.pdbx_description
1 polymer ?
#
loop_
_entity_poly.entity_id
_entity_poly.type
_entity_poly.pdbx_seq_one_letter_code
_entity_poly.pdbx_strand_id
1 'polypeptide(L)'
;MQDFKTKVYEIMLANRRHKGKYQYTLPSPDSYPYQWLWDSCFHAIILTHYNTGDAKKELLSLVAKQFTNGMIPHMNYWQEPEKTNFPKIDWGKEDSSSITQPPMLAYAVWQIYQKDQDLEFLSNIYGHIKRFYDYLLKERDPRGHHLVSIINPDESGEDNSPRFDLPLNLPPKQTIEENYKKRLELISKNHKCNFDAPFCMKNFFWAKDVPFNSILVENLKILSSIADKLNFDEESEYYHHQASLIKEAMRSLMLEDGIFWSTYGKDYKKIKVKTWAIFSPLFAKVA
;
A
#
# COMPACT_ATOMS: atom_id res chain seq x y z
N MET A 1 -13.98 -28.74 6.71
CA MET A 1 -12.74 -27.94 6.61
C MET A 1 -12.02 -28.12 5.27
N GLN A 2 -11.91 -29.35 4.74
CA GLN A 2 -11.37 -29.61 3.39
C GLN A 2 -12.10 -28.79 2.30
N ASP A 3 -13.43 -28.71 2.40
CA ASP A 3 -14.27 -27.96 1.47
C ASP A 3 -13.91 -26.46 1.41
N PHE A 4 -13.75 -25.79 2.55
CA PHE A 4 -13.39 -24.36 2.57
C PHE A 4 -12.02 -24.08 1.95
N LYS A 5 -10.98 -24.87 2.29
CA LYS A 5 -9.63 -24.67 1.71
C LYS A 5 -9.64 -24.90 0.20
N THR A 6 -10.38 -25.90 -0.28
CA THR A 6 -10.56 -26.14 -1.72
C THR A 6 -11.27 -24.96 -2.38
N LYS A 7 -12.37 -24.46 -1.80
CA LYS A 7 -13.12 -23.31 -2.34
C LYS A 7 -12.27 -22.04 -2.43
N VAL A 8 -11.45 -21.76 -1.42
CA VAL A 8 -10.50 -20.63 -1.47
C VAL A 8 -9.53 -20.77 -2.64
N TYR A 9 -8.96 -21.96 -2.85
CA TYR A 9 -8.03 -22.15 -3.96
C TYR A 9 -8.72 -22.11 -5.33
N GLU A 10 -9.93 -22.67 -5.46
CA GLU A 10 -10.75 -22.55 -6.66
C GLU A 10 -10.99 -21.08 -7.03
N ILE A 11 -11.27 -20.20 -6.06
CA ILE A 11 -11.43 -18.76 -6.29
C ILE A 11 -10.11 -18.13 -6.76
N MET A 12 -8.98 -18.45 -6.10
CA MET A 12 -7.66 -17.95 -6.51
C MET A 12 -7.30 -18.35 -7.95
N LEU A 13 -7.68 -19.58 -8.36
CA LEU A 13 -7.47 -20.05 -9.72
C LEU A 13 -8.42 -19.38 -10.72
N ALA A 14 -9.70 -19.23 -10.38
CA ALA A 14 -10.69 -18.58 -11.24
C ALA A 14 -10.37 -17.10 -11.52
N ASN A 15 -9.79 -16.41 -10.53
CA ASN A 15 -9.41 -15.01 -10.64
C ASN A 15 -8.00 -14.79 -11.20
N ARG A 16 -7.22 -15.85 -11.42
CA ARG A 16 -5.86 -15.77 -11.95
C ARG A 16 -5.87 -15.35 -13.41
N ARG A 17 -4.90 -14.53 -13.80
CA ARG A 17 -4.68 -14.07 -15.17
C ARG A 17 -3.19 -14.17 -15.51
N HIS A 18 -2.90 -14.22 -16.81
CA HIS A 18 -1.54 -14.27 -17.34
C HIS A 18 -1.36 -13.27 -18.48
N LYS A 19 -0.22 -12.59 -18.50
CA LYS A 19 0.22 -11.74 -19.63
C LYS A 19 1.69 -12.04 -19.91
N GLY A 20 1.95 -12.82 -20.97
CA GLY A 20 3.30 -13.32 -21.24
C GLY A 20 3.82 -14.14 -20.06
N LYS A 21 4.97 -13.75 -19.49
CA LYS A 21 5.58 -14.41 -18.32
C LYS A 21 4.95 -14.01 -16.97
N TYR A 22 4.07 -13.01 -16.94
CA TYR A 22 3.52 -12.46 -15.71
C TYR A 22 2.22 -13.15 -15.32
N GLN A 23 2.12 -13.56 -14.05
CA GLN A 23 0.92 -14.13 -13.44
C GLN A 23 0.46 -13.20 -12.31
N TYR A 24 -0.83 -12.87 -12.30
CA TYR A 24 -1.44 -12.01 -11.29
C TYR A 24 -2.88 -12.46 -11.01
N THR A 25 -3.43 -12.04 -9.88
CA THR A 25 -4.77 -12.43 -9.45
C THR A 25 -5.65 -11.20 -9.27
N LEU A 26 -6.83 -11.22 -9.89
CA LEU A 26 -7.82 -10.15 -9.75
C LEU A 26 -8.52 -10.25 -8.38
N PRO A 27 -8.73 -9.14 -7.64
CA PRO A 27 -9.55 -9.18 -6.43
C PRO A 27 -11.00 -9.61 -6.74
N SER A 28 -11.56 -9.09 -7.83
CA SER A 28 -12.90 -9.45 -8.31
C SER A 28 -12.98 -9.23 -9.83
N PRO A 29 -13.27 -10.26 -10.65
CA PRO A 29 -13.34 -10.11 -12.11
C PRO A 29 -14.32 -9.03 -12.59
N ASP A 30 -15.42 -8.81 -11.86
CA ASP A 30 -16.47 -7.87 -12.27
C ASP A 30 -16.26 -6.46 -11.69
N SER A 31 -15.87 -6.39 -10.41
CA SER A 31 -15.80 -5.13 -9.65
C SER A 31 -14.40 -4.54 -9.54
N TYR A 32 -13.34 -5.37 -9.58
CA TYR A 32 -11.95 -4.95 -9.44
C TYR A 32 -11.08 -5.73 -10.45
N PRO A 33 -11.20 -5.42 -11.75
CA PRO A 33 -10.76 -6.31 -12.82
C PRO A 33 -9.26 -6.16 -13.17
N TYR A 34 -8.46 -5.58 -12.26
CA TYR A 34 -7.04 -5.29 -12.45
C TYR A 34 -6.20 -5.91 -11.34
N GLN A 35 -4.87 -5.87 -11.47
CA GLN A 35 -3.97 -6.24 -10.37
C GLN A 35 -3.82 -5.04 -9.43
N TRP A 36 -4.06 -5.25 -8.14
CA TRP A 36 -3.94 -4.23 -7.10
C TRP A 36 -2.77 -4.53 -6.15
N LEU A 37 -2.04 -3.50 -5.73
CA LEU A 37 -0.81 -3.65 -4.93
C LEU A 37 -1.05 -4.42 -3.65
N TRP A 38 -1.95 -3.93 -2.80
CA TRP A 38 -2.13 -4.55 -1.49
C TRP A 38 -2.87 -5.90 -1.60
N ASP A 39 -3.86 -6.01 -2.48
CA ASP A 39 -4.54 -7.27 -2.76
C ASP A 39 -3.57 -8.36 -3.23
N SER A 40 -2.65 -8.06 -4.15
CA SER A 40 -1.61 -9.00 -4.59
C SER A 40 -0.71 -9.47 -3.44
N CYS A 41 -0.43 -8.61 -2.46
CA CYS A 41 0.30 -9.00 -1.25
C CYS A 41 -0.51 -10.03 -0.43
N PHE A 42 -1.81 -9.83 -0.24
CA PHE A 42 -2.67 -10.79 0.44
C PHE A 42 -2.90 -12.07 -0.36
N HIS A 43 -3.07 -11.98 -1.67
CA HIS A 43 -3.14 -13.12 -2.58
C HIS A 43 -1.90 -13.99 -2.47
N ALA A 44 -0.71 -13.38 -2.45
CA ALA A 44 0.54 -14.11 -2.26
C ALA A 44 0.58 -14.82 -0.90
N ILE A 45 0.16 -14.17 0.19
CA ILE A 45 0.06 -14.77 1.53
C ILE A 45 -0.87 -15.99 1.51
N ILE A 46 -2.04 -15.88 0.87
CA ILE A 46 -2.98 -17.00 0.70
C ILE A 46 -2.32 -18.15 -0.08
N LEU A 47 -1.68 -17.83 -1.21
CA LEU A 47 -1.03 -18.81 -2.08
C LEU A 47 0.12 -19.56 -1.40
N THR A 48 0.72 -19.02 -0.34
CA THR A 48 1.73 -19.76 0.46
C THR A 48 1.21 -21.06 1.06
N HIS A 49 -0.11 -21.21 1.23
CA HIS A 49 -0.74 -22.42 1.74
C HIS A 49 -1.02 -23.47 0.65
N TYR A 50 -0.80 -23.14 -0.63
CA TYR A 50 -1.15 -23.98 -1.77
C TYR A 50 0.04 -24.21 -2.71
N ASN A 51 0.65 -23.14 -3.20
CA ASN A 51 1.79 -23.17 -4.12
C ASN A 51 2.64 -21.90 -3.95
N THR A 52 3.81 -22.02 -3.32
CA THR A 52 4.72 -20.88 -3.11
C THR A 52 5.30 -20.34 -4.42
N GLY A 53 5.46 -21.18 -5.44
CA GLY A 53 5.86 -20.74 -6.79
C GLY A 53 4.85 -19.77 -7.41
N ASP A 54 3.55 -20.01 -7.23
CA ASP A 54 2.50 -19.09 -7.66
C ASP A 54 2.48 -17.80 -6.82
N ALA A 55 2.72 -17.91 -5.51
CA ALA A 55 2.85 -16.74 -4.64
C ALA A 55 4.02 -15.83 -5.07
N LYS A 56 5.16 -16.42 -5.43
CA LYS A 56 6.33 -15.68 -5.95
C LYS A 56 6.00 -14.98 -7.26
N LYS A 57 5.34 -15.67 -8.19
CA LYS A 57 4.95 -15.08 -9.49
C LYS A 57 3.97 -13.91 -9.33
N GLU A 58 3.06 -13.97 -8.36
CA GLU A 58 2.14 -12.86 -8.02
C GLU A 58 2.91 -11.59 -7.62
N LEU A 59 3.92 -11.72 -6.75
CA LEU A 59 4.71 -10.56 -6.33
C LEU A 59 5.71 -10.10 -7.39
N LEU A 60 6.29 -11.02 -8.17
CA LEU A 60 7.20 -10.69 -9.27
C LEU A 60 6.47 -9.95 -10.41
N SER A 61 5.21 -10.28 -10.69
CA SER A 61 4.41 -9.48 -11.62
C SER A 61 4.10 -8.10 -11.04
N LEU A 62 3.72 -8.02 -9.77
CA LEU A 62 3.41 -6.74 -9.11
C LEU A 62 4.57 -5.73 -9.23
N VAL A 63 5.81 -6.16 -8.92
CA VAL A 63 6.99 -5.28 -8.97
C VAL A 63 7.50 -4.99 -10.39
N ALA A 64 7.00 -5.67 -11.42
CA ALA A 64 7.44 -5.48 -12.80
C ALA A 64 7.03 -4.12 -13.40
N LYS A 65 6.04 -3.45 -12.79
CA LYS A 65 5.58 -2.10 -13.15
C LYS A 65 5.99 -1.04 -12.12
N GLN A 66 6.97 -1.36 -11.26
CA GLN A 66 7.56 -0.39 -10.33
C GLN A 66 8.22 0.76 -11.11
N PHE A 67 8.01 1.99 -10.63
CA PHE A 67 8.55 3.18 -11.27
C PHE A 67 10.04 3.35 -10.98
N THR A 68 10.70 4.18 -11.78
CA THR A 68 12.13 4.48 -11.65
C THR A 68 12.50 5.15 -10.33
N ASN A 69 11.59 5.94 -9.74
CA ASN A 69 11.77 6.52 -8.41
C ASN A 69 11.48 5.54 -7.25
N GLY A 70 11.06 4.30 -7.57
CA GLY A 70 10.81 3.25 -6.59
C GLY A 70 9.34 3.05 -6.23
N MET A 71 8.43 3.97 -6.58
CA MET A 71 7.00 3.79 -6.30
C MET A 71 6.46 2.53 -6.97
N ILE A 72 5.68 1.74 -6.23
CA ILE A 72 4.83 0.71 -6.83
C ILE A 72 3.42 1.32 -6.95
N PRO A 73 2.84 1.37 -8.16
CA PRO A 73 1.49 1.88 -8.36
C PRO A 73 0.47 0.96 -7.69
N HIS A 74 -0.63 1.52 -7.21
CA HIS A 74 -1.67 0.72 -6.57
C HIS A 74 -2.43 -0.19 -7.54
N MET A 75 -2.39 0.11 -8.85
CA MET A 75 -2.99 -0.69 -9.90
C MET A 75 -2.02 -0.87 -11.07
N ASN A 76 -1.97 -2.09 -11.58
CA ASN A 76 -1.27 -2.47 -12.80
C ASN A 76 -2.28 -2.86 -13.89
N TYR A 77 -2.23 -2.17 -15.03
CA TYR A 77 -3.02 -2.50 -16.21
C TYR A 77 -2.21 -3.42 -17.12
N TRP A 78 -2.43 -4.73 -16.97
CA TRP A 78 -1.81 -5.76 -17.82
C TRP A 78 -2.59 -5.99 -19.12
N GLN A 79 -3.91 -5.95 -19.01
CA GLN A 79 -4.87 -6.28 -20.05
C GLN A 79 -6.14 -5.47 -19.81
N GLU A 80 -6.81 -5.07 -20.89
CA GLU A 80 -8.17 -4.55 -20.81
C GLU A 80 -9.13 -5.68 -20.39
N PRO A 81 -10.04 -5.43 -19.44
CA PRO A 81 -11.00 -6.44 -19.03
C PRO A 81 -12.09 -6.61 -20.09
N GLU A 82 -12.51 -7.86 -20.31
CA GLU A 82 -13.54 -8.19 -21.32
C GLU A 82 -14.87 -7.51 -21.05
N LYS A 83 -15.27 -7.44 -19.78
CA LYS A 83 -16.45 -6.74 -19.28
C LYS A 83 -16.13 -6.16 -17.91
N THR A 84 -16.40 -4.87 -17.71
CA THR A 84 -16.32 -4.28 -16.38
C THR A 84 -17.20 -3.04 -16.27
N ASN A 85 -17.75 -2.84 -15.07
CA ASN A 85 -18.36 -1.58 -14.66
C ASN A 85 -17.37 -0.70 -13.87
N PHE A 86 -16.11 -1.15 -13.72
CA PHE A 86 -15.09 -0.40 -13.03
C PHE A 86 -14.79 0.90 -13.79
N PRO A 87 -14.81 2.06 -13.12
CA PRO A 87 -14.60 3.33 -13.77
C PRO A 87 -13.20 3.43 -14.38
N LYS A 88 -13.12 3.87 -15.63
CA LYS A 88 -11.83 4.28 -16.21
C LYS A 88 -11.43 5.62 -15.60
N ILE A 89 -10.44 5.58 -14.72
CA ILE A 89 -9.86 6.77 -14.10
C ILE A 89 -8.59 7.10 -14.87
N ASP A 90 -8.49 8.34 -15.35
CA ASP A 90 -7.27 8.85 -15.96
C ASP A 90 -6.24 9.14 -14.86
N TRP A 91 -5.20 8.31 -14.78
CA TRP A 91 -4.07 8.49 -13.87
C TRP A 91 -2.88 9.20 -14.53
N GLY A 92 -3.01 9.66 -15.78
CA GLY A 92 -1.91 10.23 -16.56
C GLY A 92 -0.91 9.19 -17.06
N LYS A 93 -1.30 7.92 -17.01
CA LYS A 93 -0.50 6.76 -17.47
C LYS A 93 -1.42 5.74 -18.11
N GLU A 94 -0.92 5.07 -19.15
CA GLU A 94 -1.68 4.07 -19.90
C GLU A 94 -1.72 2.71 -19.19
N ASP A 95 -0.64 2.35 -18.49
CA ASP A 95 -0.35 0.96 -18.12
C ASP A 95 -0.37 0.70 -16.60
N SER A 96 -0.62 1.75 -15.81
CA SER A 96 -0.67 1.71 -14.35
C SER A 96 -1.40 2.95 -13.82
N SER A 97 -1.74 2.94 -12.53
CA SER A 97 -2.13 4.16 -11.82
C SER A 97 -0.91 4.99 -11.37
N SER A 98 -1.14 6.21 -10.89
CA SER A 98 -0.07 7.14 -10.48
C SER A 98 -0.01 7.44 -8.98
N ILE A 99 -0.69 6.62 -8.17
CA ILE A 99 -0.68 6.68 -6.70
C ILE A 99 -0.34 5.29 -6.14
N THR A 100 0.10 5.20 -4.89
CA THR A 100 0.50 3.93 -4.25
C THR A 100 -0.59 3.39 -3.33
N GLN A 101 -0.29 2.34 -2.57
CA GLN A 101 -1.18 1.72 -1.59
C GLN A 101 -0.36 1.27 -0.36
N PRO A 102 -1.01 0.81 0.73
CA PRO A 102 -0.30 0.49 1.96
C PRO A 102 0.76 -0.61 1.76
N PRO A 103 1.95 -0.44 2.37
CA PRO A 103 3.15 -1.12 1.90
C PRO A 103 3.33 -2.49 2.56
N MET A 104 2.56 -3.49 2.14
CA MET A 104 2.60 -4.86 2.67
C MET A 104 3.51 -5.84 1.92
N LEU A 105 4.30 -5.33 0.98
CA LEU A 105 5.16 -6.14 0.12
C LEU A 105 6.21 -6.93 0.93
N ALA A 106 6.93 -6.29 1.85
CA ALA A 106 7.96 -6.97 2.65
C ALA A 106 7.35 -8.09 3.50
N TYR A 107 6.18 -7.84 4.11
CA TYR A 107 5.43 -8.84 4.86
C TYR A 107 5.06 -10.04 3.98
N ALA A 108 4.48 -9.80 2.80
CA ALA A 108 4.09 -10.88 1.88
C ALA A 108 5.29 -11.71 1.40
N VAL A 109 6.40 -11.05 1.03
CA VAL A 109 7.66 -11.72 0.66
C VAL A 109 8.18 -12.59 1.81
N TRP A 110 8.16 -12.06 3.03
CA TRP A 110 8.59 -12.82 4.21
C TRP A 110 7.70 -14.02 4.48
N GLN A 111 6.38 -13.93 4.32
CA GLN A 111 5.49 -15.09 4.45
C GLN A 111 5.81 -16.20 3.44
N ILE A 112 6.14 -15.85 2.19
CA ILE A 112 6.59 -16.83 1.18
C ILE A 112 7.89 -17.48 1.63
N TYR A 113 8.90 -16.67 1.97
CA TYR A 113 10.21 -17.16 2.40
C TYR A 113 10.10 -18.07 3.63
N GLN A 114 9.26 -17.73 4.61
CA GLN A 114 9.02 -18.57 5.79
C GLN A 114 8.45 -19.96 5.43
N LYS A 115 7.80 -20.12 4.26
CA LYS A 115 7.30 -21.43 3.82
C LYS A 115 8.31 -22.29 3.10
N ASP A 116 9.16 -21.73 2.25
CA ASP A 116 10.05 -22.52 1.39
C ASP A 116 11.54 -22.21 1.51
N GLN A 117 11.91 -21.20 2.30
CA GLN A 117 13.29 -20.79 2.60
C GLN A 117 14.13 -20.46 1.35
N ASP A 118 13.48 -20.07 0.24
CA ASP A 118 14.15 -19.76 -1.02
C ASP A 118 14.89 -18.41 -0.97
N LEU A 119 16.20 -18.48 -0.76
CA LEU A 119 17.10 -17.33 -0.77
C LEU A 119 17.29 -16.71 -2.16
N GLU A 120 17.16 -17.49 -3.23
CA GLU A 120 17.30 -16.98 -4.60
C GLU A 120 16.13 -16.03 -4.90
N PHE A 121 14.90 -16.45 -4.58
CA PHE A 121 13.73 -15.56 -4.66
C PHE A 121 13.93 -14.30 -3.82
N LEU A 122 14.37 -14.45 -2.56
CA LEU A 122 14.55 -13.32 -1.64
C LEU A 122 15.55 -12.30 -2.19
N SER A 123 16.70 -12.78 -2.68
CA SER A 123 17.73 -11.96 -3.33
C SER A 123 17.19 -11.27 -4.59
N ASN A 124 16.45 -12.00 -5.43
CA ASN A 124 15.90 -11.47 -6.69
C ASN A 124 14.88 -10.34 -6.47
N ILE A 125 14.03 -10.44 -5.45
CA ILE A 125 13.00 -9.42 -5.18
C ILE A 125 13.51 -8.26 -4.32
N TYR A 126 14.58 -8.46 -3.53
CA TYR A 126 15.07 -7.50 -2.54
C TYR A 126 15.24 -6.08 -3.08
N GLY A 127 15.91 -5.93 -4.23
CA GLY A 127 16.15 -4.61 -4.84
C GLY A 127 14.85 -3.84 -5.16
N HIS A 128 13.76 -4.54 -5.47
CA HIS A 128 12.45 -3.92 -5.68
C HIS A 128 11.83 -3.45 -4.36
N ILE A 129 11.91 -4.28 -3.31
CA ILE A 129 11.42 -3.96 -1.96
C ILE A 129 12.16 -2.72 -1.47
N LYS A 130 13.50 -2.75 -1.45
CA LYS A 130 14.36 -1.62 -1.07
C LYS A 130 13.93 -0.30 -1.71
N ARG A 131 13.85 -0.25 -3.04
CA ARG A 131 13.45 0.98 -3.76
C ARG A 131 12.06 1.47 -3.37
N PHE A 132 11.11 0.56 -3.09
CA PHE A 132 9.76 0.95 -2.69
C PHE A 132 9.72 1.58 -1.30
N TYR A 133 10.38 0.98 -0.31
CA TYR A 133 10.41 1.55 1.03
C TYR A 133 11.27 2.83 1.09
N ASP A 134 12.36 2.91 0.33
CA ASP A 134 13.16 4.13 0.21
C ASP A 134 12.35 5.27 -0.44
N TYR A 135 11.53 4.98 -1.46
CA TYR A 135 10.59 5.94 -2.04
C TYR A 135 9.61 6.47 -0.98
N LEU A 136 9.01 5.60 -0.17
CA LEU A 136 8.07 6.01 0.87
C LEU A 136 8.75 6.90 1.91
N LEU A 137 9.91 6.49 2.41
CA LEU A 137 10.66 7.25 3.41
C LEU A 137 11.11 8.63 2.89
N LYS A 138 11.49 8.72 1.61
CA LYS A 138 12.04 9.95 1.02
C LYS A 138 10.99 10.89 0.45
N GLU A 139 10.07 10.38 -0.36
CA GLU A 139 9.15 11.21 -1.15
C GLU A 139 7.79 11.39 -0.48
N ARG A 140 7.43 10.54 0.50
CA ARG A 140 6.17 10.66 1.24
C ARG A 140 6.29 11.35 2.59
N ASP A 141 7.48 11.80 2.96
CA ASP A 141 7.71 12.68 4.12
C ASP A 141 8.55 13.91 3.73
N PRO A 142 7.96 14.89 3.03
CA PRO A 142 8.70 16.04 2.50
C PRO A 142 9.22 16.99 3.59
N ARG A 143 8.90 16.75 4.87
CA ARG A 143 9.36 17.57 6.00
C ARG A 143 10.38 16.86 6.92
N GLY A 144 10.64 15.56 6.70
CA GLY A 144 11.59 14.81 7.51
C GLY A 144 11.19 14.71 8.98
N HIS A 145 9.91 14.45 9.24
CA HIS A 145 9.39 14.24 10.60
C HIS A 145 8.98 12.79 10.86
N HIS A 146 9.48 11.87 10.02
CA HIS A 146 9.30 10.42 10.11
C HIS A 146 7.83 10.00 10.12
N LEU A 147 6.99 10.68 9.34
CA LEU A 147 5.61 10.26 9.08
C LEU A 147 5.30 10.33 7.58
N VAL A 148 5.05 9.15 7.02
CA VAL A 148 4.68 8.99 5.63
C VAL A 148 3.25 9.47 5.40
N SER A 149 3.07 10.14 4.28
CA SER A 149 1.85 10.82 3.91
C SER A 149 1.26 10.29 2.60
N ILE A 150 -0.05 10.38 2.49
CA ILE A 150 -0.82 10.06 1.29
C ILE A 150 -1.32 11.34 0.62
N ILE A 151 -1.39 11.29 -0.72
CA ILE A 151 -1.87 12.37 -1.61
C ILE A 151 -3.29 12.13 -2.14
N ASN A 152 -3.84 10.95 -1.88
CA ASN A 152 -5.20 10.58 -2.25
C ASN A 152 -5.74 9.56 -1.23
N PRO A 153 -7.00 9.66 -0.77
CA PRO A 153 -7.64 8.65 0.09
C PRO A 153 -7.48 7.20 -0.39
N ASP A 154 -7.48 6.97 -1.70
CA ASP A 154 -7.36 5.64 -2.31
C ASP A 154 -6.03 4.95 -1.94
N GLU A 155 -5.00 5.74 -1.61
CA GLU A 155 -3.72 5.21 -1.15
C GLU A 155 -3.78 4.58 0.25
N SER A 156 -4.85 4.81 1.01
CA SER A 156 -5.07 4.15 2.30
C SER A 156 -5.69 2.77 2.18
N GLY A 157 -6.28 2.43 1.02
CA GLY A 157 -7.16 1.28 0.85
C GLY A 157 -8.55 1.45 1.50
N GLU A 158 -8.86 2.63 2.02
CA GLU A 158 -10.16 2.99 2.60
C GLU A 158 -10.72 4.28 1.96
N ASP A 159 -10.99 4.21 0.66
CA ASP A 159 -11.30 5.35 -0.22
C ASP A 159 -12.31 6.36 0.37
N ASN A 160 -13.43 5.86 0.93
CA ASN A 160 -14.52 6.66 1.47
C ASN A 160 -14.52 6.72 3.01
N SER A 161 -13.38 6.45 3.65
CA SER A 161 -13.26 6.53 5.10
C SER A 161 -13.60 7.94 5.58
N PRO A 162 -14.42 8.11 6.64
CA PRO A 162 -14.77 9.42 7.17
C PRO A 162 -13.55 10.18 7.74
N ARG A 163 -12.41 9.50 7.87
CA ARG A 163 -11.11 10.12 8.18
C ARG A 163 -10.70 11.15 7.14
N PHE A 164 -11.15 11.01 5.90
CA PHE A 164 -10.76 11.90 4.80
C PHE A 164 -11.80 12.95 4.46
N ASP A 165 -12.97 12.94 5.11
CA ASP A 165 -14.05 13.90 4.83
C ASP A 165 -13.58 15.35 5.06
N LEU A 166 -13.00 15.63 6.24
CA LEU A 166 -12.48 16.96 6.56
C LEU A 166 -11.33 17.38 5.61
N PRO A 167 -10.28 16.56 5.38
CA PRO A 167 -9.25 16.87 4.38
C PRO A 167 -9.76 17.07 2.94
N LEU A 168 -10.85 16.42 2.55
CA LEU A 168 -11.50 16.58 1.24
C LEU A 168 -12.51 17.75 1.18
N ASN A 169 -12.77 18.41 2.32
CA ASN A 169 -13.83 19.40 2.47
C ASN A 169 -15.22 18.84 2.08
N LEU A 170 -15.51 17.61 2.54
CA LEU A 170 -16.82 16.98 2.47
C LEU A 170 -17.68 17.39 3.67
N PRO A 171 -19.01 17.53 3.49
CA PRO A 171 -19.93 17.74 4.61
C PRO A 171 -20.02 16.46 5.48
N PRO A 172 -20.45 16.57 6.75
CA PRO A 172 -20.60 15.40 7.64
C PRO A 172 -21.62 14.34 7.19
N LYS A 173 -22.48 14.68 6.24
CA LYS A 173 -23.43 13.78 5.60
C LYS A 173 -23.33 14.00 4.10
N GLN A 174 -22.96 12.94 3.40
CA GLN A 174 -22.66 12.93 1.98
C GLN A 174 -23.14 11.61 1.38
N THR A 175 -23.53 11.64 0.11
CA THR A 175 -23.81 10.40 -0.63
C THR A 175 -22.50 9.77 -1.12
N ILE A 176 -22.58 8.52 -1.59
CA ILE A 176 -21.42 7.83 -2.20
C ILE A 176 -20.97 8.60 -3.45
N GLU A 177 -21.91 9.12 -4.24
CA GLU A 177 -21.65 9.89 -5.45
C GLU A 177 -20.96 11.22 -5.15
N GLU A 178 -21.34 11.91 -4.08
CA GLU A 178 -20.70 13.16 -3.65
C GLU A 178 -19.26 12.93 -3.21
N ASN A 179 -19.01 11.88 -2.40
CA ASN A 179 -17.66 11.49 -2.01
C ASN A 179 -16.82 11.11 -3.25
N TYR A 180 -17.37 10.25 -4.12
CA TYR A 180 -16.69 9.80 -5.33
C TYR A 180 -16.33 10.96 -6.25
N LYS A 181 -17.24 11.91 -6.46
CA LYS A 181 -16.98 13.14 -7.22
C LYS A 181 -15.84 13.95 -6.61
N LYS A 182 -15.77 14.09 -5.28
CA LYS A 182 -14.66 14.79 -4.61
C LYS A 182 -13.32 14.10 -4.80
N ARG A 183 -13.29 12.77 -4.81
CA ARG A 183 -12.05 12.01 -5.13
C ARG A 183 -11.63 12.22 -6.58
N LEU A 184 -12.55 12.21 -7.55
CA LEU A 184 -12.24 12.53 -8.95
C LEU A 184 -11.76 13.98 -9.15
N GLU A 185 -12.33 14.94 -8.42
CA GLU A 185 -11.83 16.33 -8.39
C GLU A 185 -10.38 16.38 -7.86
N LEU A 186 -10.05 15.59 -6.82
CA LEU A 186 -8.69 15.50 -6.30
C LEU A 186 -7.72 14.85 -7.29
N ILE A 187 -8.14 13.80 -8.01
CA ILE A 187 -7.32 13.19 -9.08
C ILE A 187 -7.04 14.22 -10.18
N SER A 188 -8.04 15.00 -10.58
CA SER A 188 -7.87 16.09 -11.54
C SER A 188 -6.91 17.19 -11.05
N LYS A 189 -6.83 17.42 -9.74
CA LYS A 189 -5.82 18.31 -9.14
C LYS A 189 -4.44 17.66 -9.14
N ASN A 190 -4.35 16.37 -8.81
CA ASN A 190 -3.08 15.63 -8.78
C ASN A 190 -2.41 15.54 -10.17
N HIS A 191 -3.21 15.54 -11.25
CA HIS A 191 -2.69 15.75 -12.61
C HIS A 191 -1.91 17.05 -12.77
N LYS A 192 -2.34 18.15 -12.15
CA LYS A 192 -1.67 19.46 -12.26
C LYS A 192 -0.28 19.49 -11.61
N CYS A 193 0.01 18.52 -10.74
CA CYS A 193 1.31 18.32 -10.13
C CYS A 193 2.02 17.08 -10.67
N ASN A 194 1.56 16.49 -11.77
CA ASN A 194 2.11 15.27 -12.36
C ASN A 194 2.21 14.10 -11.37
N PHE A 195 1.32 14.07 -10.36
CA PHE A 195 1.38 13.13 -9.24
C PHE A 195 2.72 13.15 -8.46
N ASP A 196 3.48 14.25 -8.54
CA ASP A 196 4.66 14.47 -7.70
C ASP A 196 4.24 14.60 -6.23
N ALA A 197 4.57 13.60 -5.41
CA ALA A 197 3.99 13.48 -4.08
C ALA A 197 4.29 14.71 -3.19
N PRO A 198 5.53 15.24 -3.09
CA PRO A 198 5.81 16.46 -2.34
C PRO A 198 4.96 17.66 -2.77
N PHE A 199 4.84 17.89 -4.09
CA PHE A 199 4.06 19.01 -4.60
C PHE A 199 2.55 18.79 -4.41
N CYS A 200 2.02 17.60 -4.69
CA CYS A 200 0.59 17.30 -4.53
C CYS A 200 0.15 17.40 -3.06
N MET A 201 0.97 16.93 -2.12
CA MET A 201 0.73 17.12 -0.68
C MET A 201 0.61 18.59 -0.31
N LYS A 202 1.59 19.40 -0.71
CA LYS A 202 1.63 20.82 -0.34
C LYS A 202 0.43 21.60 -0.87
N ASN A 203 -0.11 21.21 -2.03
CA ASN A 203 -1.09 22.00 -2.76
C ASN A 203 -2.53 21.47 -2.67
N PHE A 204 -2.76 20.17 -2.49
CA PHE A 204 -4.09 19.58 -2.69
C PHE A 204 -4.60 18.71 -1.55
N PHE A 205 -3.88 17.65 -1.17
CA PHE A 205 -4.30 16.72 -0.13
C PHE A 205 -3.09 16.14 0.58
N TRP A 206 -3.07 16.25 1.91
CA TRP A 206 -1.96 15.80 2.72
C TRP A 206 -2.46 15.18 4.02
N ALA A 207 -2.53 13.86 4.06
CA ALA A 207 -2.88 13.11 5.27
C ALA A 207 -1.74 12.16 5.66
N LYS A 208 -1.44 12.09 6.96
CA LYS A 208 -0.59 11.04 7.54
C LYS A 208 -1.53 10.03 8.15
N ASP A 209 -1.67 8.90 7.45
CA ASP A 209 -2.61 7.86 7.77
C ASP A 209 -2.07 6.90 8.85
N VAL A 210 -2.86 6.61 9.89
CA VAL A 210 -2.43 5.74 11.01
C VAL A 210 -2.23 4.29 10.54
N PRO A 211 -3.18 3.65 9.82
CA PRO A 211 -2.97 2.34 9.20
C PRO A 211 -1.73 2.29 8.30
N PHE A 212 -1.60 3.22 7.34
CA PHE A 212 -0.45 3.24 6.43
C PHE A 212 0.88 3.27 7.19
N ASN A 213 1.03 4.15 8.19
CA ASN A 213 2.27 4.25 8.97
C ASN A 213 2.47 3.04 9.90
N SER A 214 1.41 2.48 10.48
CA SER A 214 1.50 1.24 11.28
C SER A 214 2.03 0.09 10.42
N ILE A 215 1.46 -0.11 9.25
CA ILE A 215 1.87 -1.13 8.29
C ILE A 215 3.31 -0.92 7.84
N LEU A 216 3.69 0.33 7.57
CA LEU A 216 5.04 0.70 7.21
C LEU A 216 6.04 0.34 8.32
N VAL A 217 5.75 0.65 9.59
CA VAL A 217 6.62 0.29 10.73
C VAL A 217 6.86 -1.22 10.76
N GLU A 218 5.81 -2.03 10.63
CA GLU A 218 5.98 -3.48 10.68
C GLU A 218 6.76 -4.02 9.47
N ASN A 219 6.49 -3.48 8.27
CA ASN A 219 7.19 -3.91 7.07
C ASN A 219 8.65 -3.46 7.03
N LEU A 220 9.02 -2.34 7.65
CA LEU A 220 10.42 -1.93 7.80
C LEU A 220 11.20 -2.88 8.72
N LYS A 221 10.60 -3.36 9.82
CA LYS A 221 11.23 -4.39 10.67
C LYS A 221 11.44 -5.70 9.91
N ILE A 222 10.45 -6.09 9.10
CA ILE A 222 10.54 -7.28 8.25
C ILE A 222 11.61 -7.08 7.17
N LEU A 223 11.67 -5.90 6.54
CA LEU A 223 12.71 -5.58 5.57
C LEU A 223 14.11 -5.62 6.20
N SER A 224 14.27 -5.15 7.43
CA SER A 224 15.50 -5.34 8.21
C SER A 224 15.83 -6.83 8.37
N SER A 225 14.85 -7.66 8.72
CA SER A 225 15.05 -9.13 8.83
C SER A 225 15.41 -9.78 7.48
N ILE A 226 14.86 -9.28 6.37
CA ILE A 226 15.20 -9.73 5.02
C ILE A 226 16.65 -9.34 4.68
N ALA A 227 17.05 -8.09 4.96
CA ALA A 227 18.39 -7.59 4.72
C ALA A 227 19.43 -8.40 5.51
N ASP A 228 19.18 -8.67 6.80
CA ASP A 228 20.00 -9.55 7.65
C ASP A 228 20.15 -10.95 7.02
N LYS A 229 19.05 -11.55 6.53
CA LYS A 229 19.11 -12.87 5.87
C LYS A 229 19.93 -12.89 4.59
N LEU A 230 20.09 -11.75 3.94
CA LEU A 230 20.91 -11.59 2.73
C LEU A 230 22.33 -11.08 3.05
N ASN A 231 22.68 -10.91 4.33
CA ASN A 231 23.95 -10.34 4.82
C ASN A 231 24.17 -8.87 4.38
N PHE A 232 23.10 -8.08 4.36
CA PHE A 232 23.14 -6.63 4.16
C PHE A 232 23.01 -5.90 5.50
N ASP A 233 24.03 -6.01 6.35
CA ASP A 233 24.00 -5.58 7.75
C ASP A 233 23.69 -4.08 7.91
N GLU A 234 24.36 -3.21 7.14
CA GLU A 234 24.12 -1.75 7.17
C GLU A 234 22.67 -1.39 6.79
N GLU A 235 22.10 -2.08 5.81
CA GLU A 235 20.71 -1.87 5.38
C GLU A 235 19.72 -2.41 6.42
N SER A 236 20.05 -3.53 7.07
CA SER A 236 19.27 -4.07 8.19
C SER A 236 19.18 -3.07 9.34
N GLU A 237 20.31 -2.52 9.78
CA GLU A 237 20.37 -1.49 10.83
C GLU A 237 19.59 -0.24 10.43
N TYR A 238 19.76 0.21 9.18
CA TYR A 238 19.03 1.37 8.66
C TYR A 238 17.51 1.18 8.74
N TYR A 239 16.96 0.08 8.23
CA TYR A 239 15.51 -0.13 8.24
C TYR A 239 14.94 -0.36 9.64
N HIS A 240 15.71 -1.00 10.52
CA HIS A 240 15.34 -1.11 11.94
C HIS A 240 15.25 0.27 12.61
N HIS A 241 16.22 1.14 12.33
CA HIS A 241 16.24 2.50 12.83
C HIS A 241 15.08 3.34 12.29
N GLN A 242 14.80 3.27 10.98
CA GLN A 242 13.66 3.97 10.37
C GLN A 242 12.32 3.52 10.97
N ALA A 243 12.13 2.22 11.22
CA ALA A 243 10.93 1.72 11.89
C ALA A 243 10.75 2.33 13.29
N SER A 244 11.85 2.52 14.02
CA SER A 244 11.85 3.12 15.37
C SER A 244 11.51 4.61 15.31
N LEU A 245 12.10 5.37 14.38
CA LEU A 245 11.80 6.79 14.18
C LEU A 245 10.33 7.04 13.84
N ILE A 246 9.74 6.24 12.94
CA ILE A 246 8.32 6.36 12.60
C ILE A 246 7.44 6.03 13.81
N LYS A 247 7.78 4.97 14.56
CA LYS A 247 7.07 4.61 15.79
C LYS A 247 7.06 5.76 16.80
N GLU A 248 8.20 6.41 17.01
CA GLU A 248 8.32 7.57 17.88
C GLU A 248 7.52 8.77 17.37
N ALA A 249 7.58 9.05 16.06
CA ALA A 249 6.81 10.13 15.45
C ALA A 249 5.30 9.90 15.55
N MET A 250 4.83 8.66 15.35
CA MET A 250 3.43 8.30 15.60
C MET A 250 3.02 8.57 17.04
N ARG A 251 3.84 8.19 18.03
CA ARG A 251 3.56 8.47 19.45
C ARG A 251 3.58 9.96 19.76
N SER A 252 4.48 10.73 19.15
CA SER A 252 4.59 12.17 19.42
C SER A 252 3.51 13.00 18.74
N LEU A 253 3.08 12.62 17.53
CA LEU A 253 2.25 13.48 16.67
C LEU A 253 0.82 12.97 16.49
N MET A 254 0.59 11.65 16.63
CA MET A 254 -0.72 11.04 16.41
C MET A 254 -1.43 10.63 17.71
N LEU A 255 -0.69 10.27 18.76
CA LEU A 255 -1.27 9.84 20.04
C LEU A 255 -1.84 11.02 20.83
N GLU A 256 -3.08 10.88 21.27
CA GLU A 256 -3.74 11.79 22.21
C GLU A 256 -4.77 11.00 23.02
N ASP A 257 -4.73 11.12 24.34
CA ASP A 257 -5.66 10.46 25.27
C ASP A 257 -5.79 8.93 25.04
N GLY A 258 -4.66 8.28 24.74
CA GLY A 258 -4.60 6.83 24.49
C GLY A 258 -5.10 6.39 23.11
N ILE A 259 -5.41 7.33 22.20
CA ILE A 259 -5.88 7.03 20.85
C ILE A 259 -4.91 7.61 19.82
N PHE A 260 -4.55 6.81 18.82
CA PHE A 260 -3.79 7.29 17.65
C PHE A 260 -4.75 7.84 16.60
N TRP A 261 -4.60 9.14 16.31
CA TRP A 261 -5.40 9.85 15.32
C TRP A 261 -4.58 10.07 14.04
N SER A 262 -5.17 9.78 12.87
CA SER A 262 -4.60 10.23 11.60
C SER A 262 -4.47 11.75 11.62
N THR A 263 -3.48 12.31 10.95
CA THR A 263 -3.27 13.76 10.92
C THR A 263 -3.34 14.30 9.51
N TYR A 264 -3.64 15.59 9.35
CA TYR A 264 -3.66 16.23 8.04
C TYR A 264 -2.99 17.61 8.04
N GLY A 265 -2.57 18.01 6.85
CA GLY A 265 -1.87 19.27 6.60
C GLY A 265 -0.46 19.31 7.18
N LYS A 266 0.19 20.45 6.99
CA LYS A 266 1.58 20.69 7.43
C LYS A 266 1.76 20.71 8.96
N ASP A 267 0.70 21.01 9.70
CA ASP A 267 0.72 21.23 11.16
C ASP A 267 0.25 20.00 11.96
N TYR A 268 0.12 18.83 11.31
CA TYR A 268 -0.27 17.57 11.95
C TYR A 268 -1.59 17.68 12.73
N LYS A 269 -2.56 18.40 12.17
CA LYS A 269 -3.89 18.52 12.81
C LYS A 269 -4.52 17.15 12.90
N LYS A 270 -4.94 16.74 14.10
CA LYS A 270 -5.54 15.43 14.34
C LYS A 270 -6.94 15.34 13.73
N ILE A 271 -7.19 14.26 13.02
CA ILE A 271 -8.48 13.87 12.48
C ILE A 271 -9.17 13.02 13.55
N LYS A 272 -9.99 13.66 14.40
CA LYS A 272 -10.67 13.01 15.52
C LYS A 272 -11.90 12.20 15.08
N VAL A 273 -11.69 11.21 14.21
CA VAL A 273 -12.73 10.30 13.68
C VAL A 273 -12.38 8.87 14.07
N LYS A 274 -13.28 8.21 14.80
CA LYS A 274 -13.08 6.83 15.26
C LYS A 274 -13.49 5.85 14.15
N THR A 275 -12.52 5.21 13.53
CA THR A 275 -12.71 4.02 12.69
C THR A 275 -11.82 2.91 13.22
N TRP A 276 -11.79 1.75 12.56
CA TRP A 276 -10.85 0.66 12.92
C TRP A 276 -9.38 1.10 12.91
N ALA A 277 -9.06 2.18 12.18
CA ALA A 277 -7.73 2.76 12.07
C ALA A 277 -7.03 2.96 13.43
N ILE A 278 -7.79 3.29 14.49
CA ILE A 278 -7.25 3.50 15.84
C ILE A 278 -6.63 2.23 16.45
N PHE A 279 -6.99 1.05 15.94
CA PHE A 279 -6.47 -0.24 16.40
C PHE A 279 -5.26 -0.72 15.59
N SER A 280 -5.03 -0.18 14.40
CA SER A 280 -3.89 -0.58 13.55
C SER A 280 -2.50 -0.44 14.22
N PRO A 281 -2.26 0.48 15.18
CA PRO A 281 -1.01 0.51 15.95
C PRO A 281 -0.71 -0.78 16.72
N LEU A 282 -1.74 -1.60 17.05
CA LEU A 282 -1.55 -2.89 17.71
C LEU A 282 -0.83 -3.89 16.81
N PHE A 283 -1.10 -3.88 15.50
CA PHE A 283 -0.43 -4.73 14.52
C PHE A 283 1.08 -4.52 14.54
N ALA A 284 1.51 -3.26 14.57
CA ALA A 284 2.91 -2.88 14.53
C ALA A 284 3.57 -2.73 15.91
N LYS A 285 2.83 -3.04 16.99
CA LYS A 285 3.25 -2.85 18.39
C LYS A 285 3.76 -1.43 18.67
N VAL A 286 3.06 -0.45 18.11
CA VAL A 286 3.35 0.99 18.23
C VAL A 286 2.79 1.58 19.54
N ALA A 287 1.69 1.01 20.04
CA ALA A 287 1.11 1.39 21.34
C ALA A 287 2.11 1.29 22.51
#